data_AF-A0A0A9DFA7-F1
#
_entry.id   AF-A0A0A9DFA7-F1
#
_cell.length_a   1.000
_cell.length_b   1.000
_cell.length_c   1.000
_cell.angle_alpha   90.00
_cell.angle_beta   90.00
_cell.angle_gamma   90.00
#
_symmetry.space_group_name_H-M   'P 1'
#
loop_
_entity.id
_entity.type
_entity.pdbx_description
1 polymer ?
#
loop_
_entity_poly.entity_id
_entity_poly.type
_entity_poly.pdbx_seq_one_letter_code
_entity_poly.pdbx_strand_id
1 'polypeptide(L)'
;MAADADGGVPFYWGVDSEGRLVVSDDTEIVKKACGKSFAPFPKGFFFTTSGGLQSYEHPLNEVKPVPRVDSKGDVCGTTYTVDAKAKKDTNIPRVGSAADWSSQY
;
A
#
# COMPACT_ATOMS: atom_id res chain seq x y z
N MET A 1 6.63 0.99 4.83
CA MET A 1 5.52 1.61 5.61
C MET A 1 4.58 0.51 6.02
N ALA A 2 3.94 0.58 7.19
CA ALA A 2 3.02 -0.45 7.65
C ALA A 2 1.99 0.14 8.61
N ALA A 3 0.77 -0.40 8.60
CA ALA A 3 -0.25 -0.15 9.60
C ALA A 3 -0.75 -1.48 10.17
N ASP A 4 -0.97 -1.52 11.48
CA ASP A 4 -1.54 -2.69 12.15
C ASP A 4 -2.98 -2.96 11.70
N ALA A 5 -3.48 -4.16 11.99
CA ALA A 5 -4.82 -4.59 11.58
C ALA A 5 -5.94 -3.78 12.26
N ASP A 6 -5.70 -3.31 13.49
CA ASP A 6 -6.68 -2.54 14.27
C ASP A 6 -6.67 -1.04 13.86
N GLY A 7 -5.57 -0.58 13.26
CA GLY A 7 -5.29 0.83 13.00
C GLY A 7 -5.18 1.62 14.29
N GLY A 8 -4.44 1.06 15.26
CA GLY A 8 -4.26 1.62 16.59
C GLY A 8 -3.56 2.98 16.60
N VAL A 9 -2.69 3.22 15.61
CA VAL A 9 -2.06 4.53 15.38
C VAL A 9 -2.60 5.11 14.06
N PRO A 10 -3.11 6.35 14.06
CA PRO A 10 -3.46 7.04 12.82
C PRO A 10 -2.24 7.11 11.89
N PHE A 11 -2.42 6.79 10.62
CA PHE A 11 -1.34 6.85 9.65
C PHE A 11 -1.90 7.26 8.30
N TYR A 12 -1.34 8.34 7.75
CA TYR A 12 -1.81 8.98 6.53
C TYR A 12 -0.67 9.08 5.53
N TRP A 13 -1.05 9.07 4.27
CA TRP A 13 -0.14 9.26 3.15
C TRP A 13 -0.76 10.16 2.09
N GLY A 14 0.07 10.78 1.27
CA GLY A 14 -0.37 11.61 0.17
C GLY A 14 0.79 11.95 -0.76
N VAL A 15 0.47 12.69 -1.82
CA VAL A 15 1.46 13.19 -2.77
C VAL A 15 1.38 14.71 -2.78
N ASP A 16 2.51 15.38 -2.55
CA ASP A 16 2.58 16.84 -2.61
C ASP A 16 2.56 17.36 -4.06
N SER A 17 2.56 18.69 -4.22
CA SER A 17 2.54 19.34 -5.54
C SER A 17 3.79 19.08 -6.39
N GLU A 18 4.87 18.58 -5.80
CA GLU A 18 6.12 18.23 -6.48
C GLU A 18 6.20 16.72 -6.78
N GLY A 19 5.15 15.96 -6.50
CA GLY A 19 5.10 14.52 -6.75
C GLY A 19 5.81 13.68 -5.69
N ARG A 20 6.14 14.25 -4.53
CA ARG A 20 6.82 13.53 -3.44
C ARG A 20 5.81 12.87 -2.51
N LEU A 21 6.16 11.67 -2.07
CA LEU A 21 5.39 10.94 -1.05
C LEU A 21 5.53 11.66 0.30
N VAL A 22 4.40 11.99 0.92
CA VAL A 22 4.31 12.53 2.28
C VAL A 22 3.61 11.52 3.17
N VAL A 23 4.13 11.30 4.37
CA VAL A 23 3.55 10.40 5.37
C VAL A 23 3.61 11.01 6.75
N SER A 24 2.56 10.83 7.54
CA SER A 24 2.50 11.28 8.95
C SER A 24 1.33 10.61 9.66
N ASP A 25 1.40 10.53 10.98
CA ASP A 25 0.29 10.21 11.87
C ASP A 25 -0.62 11.43 12.14
N ASP A 26 -0.15 12.64 11.83
CA ASP A 26 -0.93 13.88 11.93
C ASP A 26 -1.59 14.22 10.59
N THR A 27 -2.92 14.19 10.56
CA THR A 27 -3.72 14.51 9.38
C THR A 27 -3.53 15.96 8.91
N GLU A 28 -3.22 16.90 9.79
CA GLU A 28 -3.09 18.31 9.42
C GLU A 28 -1.78 18.57 8.68
N ILE A 29 -0.71 17.84 9.04
CA ILE A 29 0.56 17.87 8.30
C ILE A 29 0.35 17.39 6.86
N VAL A 30 -0.28 16.21 6.69
CA VAL A 30 -0.49 15.64 5.35
C VAL A 30 -1.45 16.51 4.53
N LYS A 31 -2.52 17.00 5.12
CA LYS A 31 -3.48 17.89 4.45
C LYS A 31 -2.84 19.20 4.02
N LYS A 32 -1.95 19.79 4.83
CA LYS A 32 -1.22 21.00 4.47
C LYS A 32 -0.27 20.77 3.30
N ALA A 33 0.40 19.62 3.26
CA ALA A 33 1.37 19.30 2.19
C ALA A 33 0.71 18.82 0.89
N CYS A 34 -0.37 18.03 0.99
CA CYS A 34 -0.96 17.31 -0.15
C CYS A 34 -2.33 17.87 -0.58
N GLY A 35 -2.91 18.81 0.17
CA GLY A 35 -4.23 19.37 -0.12
C GLY A 35 -5.33 18.30 -0.12
N LYS A 36 -5.95 18.05 -1.28
CA LYS A 36 -6.96 16.99 -1.46
C LYS A 36 -6.35 15.65 -1.90
N SER A 37 -5.04 15.56 -2.10
CA SER A 37 -4.36 14.37 -2.61
C SER A 37 -3.79 13.51 -1.49
N PHE A 38 -4.64 13.10 -0.54
CA PHE A 38 -4.22 12.26 0.59
C PHE A 38 -5.30 11.28 1.03
N ALA A 39 -4.89 10.24 1.74
CA ALA A 39 -5.79 9.27 2.33
C ALA A 39 -5.23 8.70 3.64
N PRO A 40 -6.05 8.05 4.47
CA PRO A 40 -5.56 7.13 5.47
C PRO A 40 -4.80 5.98 4.78
N PHE A 41 -3.67 5.58 5.35
CA PHE A 41 -3.01 4.35 4.96
C PHE A 41 -3.90 3.15 5.37
N PRO A 42 -4.11 2.14 4.50
CA PRO A 42 -5.06 1.08 4.77
C PRO A 42 -4.60 0.19 5.93
N LYS A 43 -5.52 -0.12 6.86
CA LYS A 43 -5.27 -0.96 8.04
C LYS A 43 -4.93 -2.40 7.64
N GLY A 44 -3.96 -3.00 8.32
CA GLY A 44 -3.53 -4.37 8.00
C GLY A 44 -2.78 -4.47 6.66
N PHE A 45 -2.15 -3.38 6.21
CA PHE A 45 -1.29 -3.37 5.02
C PHE A 45 0.13 -2.94 5.35
N PHE A 46 1.02 -3.28 4.43
CA PHE A 46 2.38 -2.78 4.40
C PHE A 46 2.83 -2.52 2.96
N PHE A 47 3.80 -1.62 2.82
CA PHE A 47 4.45 -1.29 1.57
C PHE A 47 5.93 -1.65 1.65
N THR A 48 6.40 -2.39 0.65
CA THR A 48 7.82 -2.64 0.37
C THR A 48 8.16 -2.15 -1.02
N THR A 49 9.43 -1.79 -1.24
CA THR A 49 9.91 -1.36 -2.56
C THR A 49 9.88 -2.50 -3.59
N SER A 50 10.03 -3.75 -3.16
CA SER A 50 10.02 -4.93 -4.02
C SER A 50 8.63 -5.50 -4.31
N GLY A 51 7.72 -5.44 -3.33
CA GLY A 51 6.40 -6.08 -3.40
C GLY A 51 5.23 -5.10 -3.50
N GLY A 52 5.49 -3.80 -3.45
CA GLY A 52 4.46 -2.76 -3.45
C GLY A 52 3.59 -2.83 -2.19
N LEU A 53 2.33 -2.39 -2.32
CA LEU A 53 1.34 -2.43 -1.26
C LEU A 53 0.73 -3.83 -1.13
N GLN A 54 0.72 -4.39 0.09
CA GLN A 54 0.32 -5.76 0.38
C GLN A 54 -0.49 -5.82 1.68
N SER A 55 -1.40 -6.80 1.79
CA SER A 55 -2.15 -7.07 3.01
C SER A 55 -1.43 -8.11 3.88
N TYR A 56 -1.44 -7.92 5.20
CA TYR A 56 -0.97 -8.92 6.17
C TYR A 56 -1.88 -10.14 6.23
N GLU A 57 -3.20 -9.92 6.25
CA GLU A 57 -4.20 -10.99 6.39
C GLU A 57 -4.40 -11.77 5.09
N HIS A 58 -4.18 -11.09 3.96
CA HIS A 58 -4.38 -11.66 2.63
C HIS A 58 -3.14 -11.47 1.75
N PRO A 59 -2.00 -12.11 2.10
CA PRO A 59 -0.72 -11.88 1.43
C PRO A 59 -0.71 -12.32 -0.04
N LEU A 60 -1.56 -13.29 -0.38
CA LEU A 60 -1.71 -13.84 -1.73
C LEU A 60 -2.78 -13.13 -2.56
N ASN A 61 -3.51 -12.17 -2.00
CA ASN A 61 -4.56 -11.49 -2.73
C ASN A 61 -4.03 -10.21 -3.39
N GLU A 62 -4.64 -9.86 -4.51
CA GLU A 62 -4.39 -8.57 -5.15
C GLU A 62 -4.99 -7.43 -4.34
N VAL A 63 -4.41 -6.24 -4.52
CA VAL A 63 -4.83 -5.01 -3.84
C VAL A 63 -5.33 -4.05 -4.90
N LYS A 64 -6.56 -3.56 -4.75
CA LYS A 64 -7.19 -2.64 -5.69
C LYS A 64 -7.40 -1.25 -5.11
N PRO A 65 -7.21 -0.20 -5.93
CA PRO A 65 -7.56 1.16 -5.54
C PRO A 65 -9.08 1.35 -5.48
N VAL A 66 -9.54 2.14 -4.52
CA VAL A 66 -10.93 2.55 -4.35
C VAL A 66 -10.96 4.06 -4.16
N PRO A 67 -11.71 4.81 -5.01
CA PRO A 67 -11.81 6.26 -4.88
C PRO A 67 -12.31 6.66 -3.48
N ARG A 68 -11.63 7.61 -2.86
CA ARG A 68 -12.08 8.24 -1.62
C ARG A 68 -12.94 9.44 -1.98
N VAL A 69 -14.15 9.52 -1.43
CA VAL A 69 -15.03 10.69 -1.56
C VAL A 69 -15.12 11.45 -0.25
N ASP A 70 -15.18 12.78 -0.32
CA ASP A 70 -15.42 13.62 0.85
C ASP A 70 -16.92 13.77 1.16
N SER A 71 -17.26 14.54 2.19
CA SER A 71 -18.65 14.78 2.59
C SER A 71 -19.49 15.54 1.56
N LYS A 72 -18.87 16.14 0.54
CA LYS A 72 -19.53 16.82 -0.57
C LYS A 72 -19.70 15.90 -1.79
N GLY A 73 -19.15 14.69 -1.72
CA GLY A 73 -19.13 13.73 -2.82
C GLY A 73 -17.97 13.94 -3.79
N ASP A 74 -17.05 14.87 -3.51
CA ASP A 74 -15.88 15.09 -4.36
C ASP A 74 -14.83 14.00 -4.11
N VAL A 75 -14.21 13.50 -5.18
CA VAL A 75 -13.07 12.59 -5.05
C VAL A 75 -11.89 13.33 -4.43
N CYS A 76 -11.41 12.84 -3.29
CA CYS A 76 -10.36 13.45 -2.47
C CYS A 76 -9.20 12.48 -2.18
N GLY A 77 -8.94 11.55 -3.11
CA GLY A 77 -7.82 10.62 -3.03
C GLY A 77 -8.23 9.18 -3.34
N THR A 78 -7.36 8.25 -2.96
CA THR A 78 -7.53 6.82 -3.23
C THR A 78 -7.18 6.03 -1.98
N THR A 79 -8.07 5.12 -1.60
CA THR A 79 -7.81 4.08 -0.59
C THR A 79 -7.58 2.75 -1.28
N TYR A 80 -7.17 1.72 -0.55
CA TYR A 80 -6.90 0.42 -1.13
C TYR A 80 -7.59 -0.68 -0.32
N THR A 81 -8.07 -1.70 -1.03
CA THR A 81 -8.77 -2.84 -0.44
C THR A 81 -8.25 -4.13 -1.06
N VAL A 82 -8.41 -5.23 -0.34
CA VAL A 82 -8.09 -6.56 -0.87
C VAL A 82 -9.15 -6.96 -1.89
N ASP A 83 -8.72 -7.46 -3.04
CA ASP A 83 -9.61 -8.20 -3.92
C ASP A 83 -9.70 -9.65 -3.45
N ALA A 84 -10.84 -10.00 -2.84
CA ALA A 84 -11.07 -11.34 -2.30
C ALA A 84 -11.08 -12.44 -3.39
N LYS A 85 -11.31 -12.09 -4.66
CA LYS A 85 -11.45 -13.03 -5.77
C LYS A 85 -10.17 -13.16 -6.59
N ALA A 86 -9.35 -12.13 -6.62
CA ALA A 86 -8.09 -12.14 -7.37
C ALA A 86 -6.91 -12.55 -6.47
N LYS A 87 -6.24 -13.64 -6.86
CA LYS A 87 -4.99 -14.07 -6.23
C LYS A 87 -3.81 -13.65 -7.09
N LYS A 88 -2.78 -13.13 -6.44
CA LYS A 88 -1.47 -12.86 -7.03
C LYS A 88 -0.93 -14.16 -7.62
N ASP A 89 -0.43 -14.06 -8.85
CA ASP A 89 0.27 -15.16 -9.50
C ASP A 89 1.60 -15.39 -8.77
N THR A 90 1.62 -16.40 -7.91
CA THR A 90 2.80 -16.78 -7.12
C THR A 90 3.53 -17.90 -7.84
N ASN A 91 3.93 -17.65 -9.08
CA ASN A 91 4.90 -18.50 -9.76
C ASN A 91 6.23 -18.41 -8.99
N ILE A 92 6.35 -19.22 -7.93
CA ILE A 92 7.59 -19.47 -7.23
C ILE A 92 8.53 -20.03 -8.30
N PRO A 93 9.65 -19.36 -8.62
CA PRO A 93 10.63 -19.93 -9.52
C PRO A 93 11.09 -21.24 -8.88
N ARG A 94 10.65 -22.38 -9.42
CA ARG A 94 11.11 -23.68 -8.95
C ARG A 94 12.57 -23.81 -9.40
N VAL A 95 13.49 -23.43 -8.53
CA VAL A 95 14.88 -23.83 -8.66
C VAL A 95 14.92 -25.33 -8.38
N GLY A 96 15.27 -26.12 -9.39
CA GLY A 96 15.44 -27.56 -9.22
C GLY A 96 16.63 -27.85 -8.30
N SER A 97 16.69 -29.05 -7.74
CA SER A 97 17.82 -29.54 -6.94
C SER A 97 19.16 -29.59 -7.70
N ALA A 98 19.14 -29.36 -9.02
CA ALA A 98 20.31 -29.20 -9.87
C ALA A 98 20.81 -27.74 -10.00
N ALA A 99 20.24 -26.80 -9.23
CA ALA A 99 20.71 -25.42 -9.24
C ALA A 99 22.13 -25.33 -8.67
N ASP A 100 23.09 -25.00 -9.54
CA ASP A 100 24.50 -24.87 -9.17
C ASP A 100 24.83 -23.42 -8.79
N TRP A 101 24.93 -23.19 -7.48
CA TRP A 101 25.28 -21.90 -6.89
C TRP A 101 26.78 -21.58 -6.98
N SER A 102 27.62 -22.49 -7.50
CA SER A 102 29.08 -22.31 -7.59
C SER A 102 29.54 -21.56 -8.85
N SER A 103 28.64 -21.37 -9.82
CA SER A 103 28.95 -20.73 -11.12
C SER A 103 28.97 -19.20 -11.09
N GLN A 104 28.73 -18.57 -9.93
CA GLN A 104 28.61 -17.12 -9.76
C GLN A 104 29.83 -16.42 -9.15
N TYR A 105 30.97 -17.11 -9.02
CA TYR A 105 32.25 -16.54 -8.59
C TYR A 105 33.34 -16.75 -9.63
#